data_AF-A0AAU0R5Q1-F1
#
_entry.id   AF-A0AAU0R5Q1-F1
#
_cell.length_a   1.000
_cell.length_b   1.000
_cell.length_c   1.000
_cell.angle_alpha   90.00
_cell.angle_beta   90.00
_cell.angle_gamma   90.00
#
_symmetry.space_group_name_H-M   'P 1'
#
loop_
_entity.id
_entity.type
_entity.pdbx_description
1 polymer ?
#
loop_
_entity_poly.entity_id
_entity_poly.type
_entity_poly.pdbx_seq_one_letter_code
_entity_poly.pdbx_strand_id
1 'polypeptide(L)'
;MRKYLPFLLIGLLCSCAENAKKPLPDADSSLTVNEQSASSTSSPLPDKIIAERTNGTVTLLDTIDGKPLVSLNDNVLLDATMPKNGWSETSIEIAVNAAQEKSMIIKKGQALTLAGKVVGKALDDLHLVTTGENMHGELTGFFFGYVQKKDIKPGSVIETALADYLRTHSGRLLPDMQPFIKQFQLENTGINAPFLEYQNYDNSVDDPSPLYRVVLVFYKNSLIGAVAARPLQLANTQSQPLERGFTAYFFNDTDQKVKEEYVKLFNNFITSVD
;
A
#
# COMPACT_ATOMS: atom_id res chain seq x y z
N MET A 1 -72.66 -4.11 2.69
CA MET A 1 -72.51 -3.59 1.31
C MET A 1 -71.73 -2.29 1.35
N ARG A 2 -71.00 -2.03 0.26
CA ARG A 2 -69.98 -1.00 0.02
C ARG A 2 -70.51 0.45 0.05
N LYS A 3 -69.61 1.35 0.51
CA LYS A 3 -69.28 2.71 -0.01
C LYS A 3 -70.41 3.75 0.12
N TYR A 4 -70.16 5.02 0.47
CA TYR A 4 -69.41 6.00 -0.32
C TYR A 4 -68.81 7.12 0.53
N LEU A 5 -67.66 7.58 0.04
CA LEU A 5 -66.96 8.83 0.35
C LEU A 5 -67.69 10.01 -0.35
N PRO A 6 -67.60 11.24 0.20
CA PRO A 6 -67.17 12.33 -0.67
C PRO A 6 -66.11 13.25 -0.05
N PHE A 7 -65.38 13.90 -0.96
CA PHE A 7 -64.23 14.79 -0.83
C PHE A 7 -64.66 16.27 -0.72
N LEU A 8 -63.75 17.11 -0.19
CA LEU A 8 -63.57 18.59 -0.24
C LEU A 8 -63.55 19.23 1.17
N LEU A 9 -62.71 20.20 1.54
CA LEU A 9 -61.54 20.86 0.95
C LEU A 9 -60.88 21.69 2.10
N ILE A 10 -59.55 21.59 2.20
CA ILE A 10 -58.50 22.55 2.67
C ILE A 10 -58.89 23.75 3.57
N GLY A 11 -58.15 23.87 4.69
CA GLY A 11 -57.89 25.13 5.40
C GLY A 11 -56.85 24.96 6.52
N LEU A 12 -55.60 25.34 6.24
CA LEU A 12 -54.45 25.37 7.16
C LEU A 12 -54.75 26.16 8.45
N LEU A 13 -54.22 25.72 9.59
CA LEU A 13 -53.48 26.59 10.53
C LEU A 13 -52.45 25.79 11.36
N CYS A 14 -51.30 26.43 11.53
CA CYS A 14 -50.04 25.97 12.08
C CYS A 14 -50.07 25.63 13.59
N SER A 15 -49.31 24.61 14.02
CA SER A 15 -48.04 24.85 14.74
C SER A 15 -47.31 23.52 15.00
N CYS A 16 -46.13 23.40 14.40
CA CYS A 16 -45.12 22.41 14.76
C CYS A 16 -44.37 22.95 15.98
N ALA A 17 -44.42 22.24 17.11
CA ALA A 17 -43.45 22.42 18.19
C ALA A 17 -42.36 21.37 18.02
N GLU A 18 -41.38 21.66 17.17
CA GLU A 18 -40.18 20.84 17.01
C GLU A 18 -39.06 21.50 17.81
N ASN A 19 -38.67 20.83 18.91
CA ASN A 19 -37.55 21.24 19.76
C ASN A 19 -36.24 21.01 19.01
N ALA A 20 -35.83 21.99 18.21
CA ALA A 20 -34.49 22.06 17.66
C ALA A 20 -33.50 22.60 18.70
N LYS A 21 -32.47 21.81 19.02
CA LYS A 21 -31.32 22.22 19.83
C LYS A 21 -30.60 23.41 19.16
N LYS A 22 -30.18 24.37 19.99
CA LYS A 22 -29.36 25.54 19.61
C LYS A 22 -28.03 25.10 18.96
N PRO A 23 -27.58 25.74 17.87
CA PRO A 23 -26.22 25.59 17.39
C PRO A 23 -25.24 26.38 18.26
N LEU A 24 -24.05 25.81 18.47
CA LEU A 24 -22.91 26.46 19.12
C LEU A 24 -22.16 27.35 18.10
N PRO A 25 -21.50 28.43 18.55
CA PRO A 25 -20.93 29.46 17.69
C PRO A 25 -19.62 29.04 17.01
N ASP A 26 -19.44 29.58 15.80
CA ASP A 26 -18.25 29.46 14.96
C ASP A 26 -16.99 29.94 15.70
N ALA A 27 -15.97 29.08 15.73
CA ALA A 27 -14.62 29.47 16.07
C ALA A 27 -13.85 29.73 14.78
N ASP A 28 -13.68 31.02 14.49
CA ASP A 28 -12.69 31.55 13.56
C ASP A 28 -11.29 31.09 14.01
N SER A 29 -10.60 30.37 13.13
CA SER A 29 -9.18 30.07 13.26
C SER A 29 -8.61 29.93 11.86
N SER A 30 -8.25 31.09 11.33
CA SER A 30 -7.30 31.24 10.25
C SER A 30 -5.98 30.55 10.63
N LEU A 31 -5.84 29.30 10.24
CA LEU A 31 -4.54 28.66 10.05
C LEU A 31 -4.29 28.60 8.55
N THR A 32 -3.53 29.57 8.07
CA THR A 32 -2.88 29.52 6.76
C THR A 32 -1.88 28.37 6.77
N VAL A 33 -2.34 27.18 6.39
CA VAL A 33 -1.44 26.13 5.91
C VAL A 33 -0.98 26.57 4.53
N ASN A 34 0.29 26.95 4.44
CA ASN A 34 0.95 27.18 3.18
C ASN A 34 1.18 25.80 2.53
N GLU A 35 0.12 25.20 1.98
CA GLU A 35 0.25 24.12 1.01
C GLU A 35 0.87 24.74 -0.24
N GLN A 36 2.18 24.60 -0.35
CA GLN A 36 2.87 24.71 -1.61
C GLN A 36 2.33 23.59 -2.51
N SER A 37 1.26 23.94 -3.21
CA SER A 37 0.52 23.10 -4.14
C SER A 37 1.47 22.71 -5.27
N ALA A 38 2.11 21.56 -5.13
CA ALA A 38 2.66 20.86 -6.27
C ALA A 38 1.47 20.45 -7.14
N SER A 39 1.36 21.03 -8.33
CA SER A 39 0.37 20.69 -9.34
C SER A 39 0.40 19.17 -9.61
N SER A 40 -0.45 18.41 -8.90
CA SER A 40 -0.53 16.97 -9.00
C SER A 40 -1.52 16.58 -10.10
N THR A 41 -1.02 16.40 -11.30
CA THR A 41 -1.65 15.55 -12.33
C THR A 41 -1.49 14.07 -11.96
N SER A 42 -1.64 13.71 -10.68
CA SER A 42 -1.42 12.34 -10.21
C SER A 42 -2.62 11.48 -10.64
N SER A 43 -2.35 10.47 -11.45
CA SER A 43 -3.34 9.48 -11.84
C SER A 43 -3.73 8.64 -10.61
N PRO A 44 -4.98 8.12 -10.56
CA PRO A 44 -5.40 7.25 -9.48
C PRO A 44 -4.52 5.99 -9.41
N LEU A 45 -4.45 5.37 -8.23
CA LEU A 45 -3.82 4.06 -8.09
C LEU A 45 -4.61 3.02 -8.89
N PRO A 46 -3.94 2.00 -9.46
CA PRO A 46 -4.65 0.91 -10.11
C PRO A 46 -5.42 0.05 -9.09
N ASP A 47 -6.38 -0.71 -9.59
CA ASP A 47 -7.21 -1.62 -8.79
C ASP A 47 -6.41 -2.67 -8.03
N LYS A 48 -5.24 -3.04 -8.56
CA LYS A 48 -4.29 -3.98 -7.94
C LYS A 48 -2.96 -3.29 -7.65
N ILE A 49 -2.52 -3.37 -6.40
CA ILE A 49 -1.28 -2.78 -5.90
C ILE A 49 -0.41 -3.91 -5.37
N ILE A 50 0.60 -4.30 -6.16
CA ILE A 50 1.52 -5.38 -5.81
C ILE A 50 2.87 -4.88 -5.27
N ALA A 51 3.19 -3.60 -5.48
CA ALA A 51 4.36 -2.92 -4.92
C ALA A 51 4.17 -1.39 -5.00
N GLU A 52 5.16 -0.64 -4.52
CA GLU A 52 5.23 0.81 -4.58
C GLU A 52 5.10 1.37 -6.00
N ARG A 53 4.68 2.63 -6.09
CA ARG A 53 4.53 3.34 -7.36
C ARG A 53 5.11 4.75 -7.32
N THR A 54 5.65 5.20 -8.44
CA THR A 54 6.06 6.60 -8.61
C THR A 54 4.89 7.56 -8.41
N ASN A 55 5.19 8.73 -7.86
CA ASN A 55 4.28 9.84 -7.64
C ASN A 55 4.57 10.97 -8.63
N GLY A 56 3.86 11.00 -9.76
CA GLY A 56 4.16 11.91 -10.86
C GLY A 56 5.36 11.45 -11.69
N THR A 57 5.96 12.37 -12.45
CA THR A 57 7.21 12.08 -13.17
C THR A 57 8.38 12.14 -12.19
N VAL A 58 9.13 11.05 -12.08
CA VAL A 58 10.18 10.87 -11.07
C VAL A 58 11.51 10.60 -11.75
N THR A 59 12.58 11.21 -11.26
CA THR A 59 13.94 10.89 -11.69
C THR A 59 14.59 9.95 -10.68
N LEU A 60 15.05 8.79 -11.13
CA LEU A 60 15.90 7.93 -10.31
C LEU A 60 17.36 8.31 -10.48
N LEU A 61 18.12 8.19 -9.40
CA LEU A 61 19.56 8.43 -9.39
C LEU A 61 20.33 7.12 -9.31
N ASP A 62 21.58 7.12 -9.74
CA ASP A 62 22.46 5.94 -9.61
C ASP A 62 22.91 5.67 -8.16
N THR A 63 22.96 6.73 -7.35
CA THR A 63 23.30 6.74 -5.92
C THR A 63 22.51 7.83 -5.20
N ILE A 64 22.55 7.86 -3.87
CA ILE A 64 21.99 8.97 -3.08
C ILE A 64 22.65 10.29 -3.53
N ASP A 65 21.82 11.26 -3.94
CA ASP A 65 22.25 12.56 -4.49
C ASP A 65 23.19 12.46 -5.71
N GLY A 66 23.18 11.31 -6.39
CA GLY A 66 24.02 11.01 -7.54
C GLY A 66 23.54 11.58 -8.86
N LYS A 67 23.98 10.97 -9.98
CA LYS A 67 23.59 11.42 -11.32
C LYS A 67 22.21 10.86 -11.71
N PRO A 68 21.41 11.61 -12.49
CA PRO A 68 20.18 11.11 -13.07
C PRO A 68 20.41 9.88 -13.94
N LEU A 69 19.73 8.78 -13.63
CA LEU A 69 19.81 7.51 -14.32
C LEU A 69 18.65 7.37 -15.32
N VAL A 70 17.43 7.62 -14.86
CA VAL A 70 16.20 7.45 -15.64
C VAL A 70 15.14 8.46 -15.20
N SER A 71 14.30 8.89 -16.14
CA SER A 71 13.03 9.58 -15.85
C SER A 71 11.89 8.58 -16.03
N LEU A 72 11.12 8.34 -14.98
CA LEU A 72 9.95 7.46 -14.97
C LEU A 72 8.65 8.27 -14.96
N ASN A 73 7.62 7.73 -15.61
CA ASN A 73 6.28 8.29 -15.64
C ASN A 73 5.57 8.09 -14.28
N ASP A 74 4.39 8.69 -14.09
CA ASP A 74 3.54 8.43 -12.92
C ASP A 74 3.05 6.98 -12.88
N ASN A 75 2.80 6.46 -11.68
CA ASN A 75 2.30 5.11 -11.44
C ASN A 75 3.19 3.96 -11.96
N VAL A 76 4.47 4.20 -12.24
CA VAL A 76 5.41 3.12 -12.57
C VAL A 76 5.66 2.28 -11.32
N LEU A 77 5.61 0.95 -11.47
CA LEU A 77 5.84 0.02 -10.37
C LEU A 77 7.32 0.07 -9.95
N LEU A 78 7.54 0.08 -8.65
CA LEU A 78 8.86 0.09 -8.01
C LEU A 78 8.88 -1.04 -6.98
N ASP A 79 9.92 -1.87 -7.02
CA ASP A 79 10.23 -2.72 -5.88
C ASP A 79 11.19 -1.93 -4.98
N ALA A 80 10.71 -1.41 -3.86
CA ALA A 80 11.41 -0.38 -3.08
C ALA A 80 11.71 -0.83 -1.64
N THR A 81 12.97 -0.64 -1.25
CA THR A 81 13.44 -0.83 0.12
C THR A 81 12.82 0.20 1.08
N MET A 82 12.93 -0.05 2.38
CA MET A 82 12.59 0.98 3.37
C MET A 82 13.47 2.22 3.20
N PRO A 83 12.90 3.44 3.22
CA PRO A 83 13.68 4.65 3.10
C PRO A 83 14.71 4.80 4.24
N LYS A 84 16.00 4.94 3.87
CA LYS A 84 17.10 5.34 4.76
C LYS A 84 17.47 6.77 4.44
N ASN A 85 17.39 7.67 5.42
CA ASN A 85 17.62 9.12 5.23
C ASN A 85 16.77 9.74 4.10
N GLY A 86 15.54 9.27 3.92
CA GLY A 86 14.61 9.77 2.89
C GLY A 86 14.78 9.15 1.51
N TRP A 87 15.71 8.20 1.32
CA TRP A 87 15.98 7.53 0.06
C TRP A 87 15.71 6.03 0.16
N SER A 88 15.06 5.48 -0.87
CA SER A 88 14.92 4.04 -1.07
C SER A 88 15.78 3.63 -2.26
N GLU A 89 16.56 2.56 -2.09
CA GLU A 89 17.02 1.77 -3.23
C GLU A 89 15.83 1.03 -3.82
N THR A 90 15.77 0.95 -5.14
CA THR A 90 14.65 0.34 -5.86
C THR A 90 15.13 -0.40 -7.09
N SER A 91 14.49 -1.54 -7.38
CA SER A 91 14.63 -2.23 -8.65
C SER A 91 13.45 -1.91 -9.57
N ILE A 92 13.73 -1.89 -10.87
CA ILE A 92 12.76 -1.60 -11.91
C ILE A 92 12.89 -2.67 -12.98
N GLU A 93 11.79 -3.36 -13.23
CA GLU A 93 11.63 -4.27 -14.37
C GLU A 93 11.25 -3.48 -15.62
N ILE A 94 11.93 -3.75 -16.72
CA ILE A 94 11.60 -3.21 -18.04
C ILE A 94 11.65 -4.33 -19.08
N ALA A 95 10.93 -4.17 -20.18
CA ALA A 95 11.07 -5.01 -21.36
C ALA A 95 12.41 -4.74 -22.06
N VAL A 96 13.07 -5.80 -22.51
CA VAL A 96 14.31 -5.74 -23.28
C VAL A 96 14.17 -6.49 -24.61
N ASN A 97 15.00 -6.14 -25.57
CA ASN A 97 15.15 -6.92 -26.81
C ASN A 97 16.41 -7.80 -26.76
N ALA A 98 16.54 -8.72 -27.72
CA ALA A 98 17.67 -9.66 -27.79
C ALA A 98 19.06 -8.99 -27.83
N ALA A 99 19.17 -7.76 -28.37
CA ALA A 99 20.44 -7.03 -28.36
C ALA A 99 20.77 -6.46 -26.98
N GLN A 100 19.75 -5.98 -26.25
CA GLN A 100 19.88 -5.48 -24.87
C GLN A 100 20.14 -6.63 -23.90
N GLU A 101 19.48 -7.78 -24.07
CA GLU A 101 19.76 -9.01 -23.31
C GLU A 101 21.22 -9.44 -23.47
N LYS A 102 21.72 -9.50 -24.71
CA LYS A 102 23.11 -9.89 -24.98
C LYS A 102 24.14 -8.88 -24.43
N SER A 103 23.83 -7.59 -24.46
CA SER A 103 24.76 -6.54 -24.05
C SER A 103 24.63 -6.12 -22.59
N MET A 104 23.53 -6.51 -21.92
CA MET A 104 23.12 -6.04 -20.59
C MET A 104 23.08 -4.51 -20.46
N ILE A 105 22.84 -3.79 -21.56
CA ILE A 105 22.85 -2.32 -21.60
C ILE A 105 21.64 -1.77 -22.35
N ILE A 106 20.99 -0.77 -21.75
CA ILE A 106 20.04 0.12 -22.43
C ILE A 106 20.75 1.45 -22.64
N LYS A 107 20.72 1.95 -23.86
CA LYS A 107 21.44 3.17 -24.20
C LYS A 107 20.70 4.42 -23.74
N LYS A 108 21.48 5.42 -23.33
CA LYS A 108 21.00 6.76 -23.04
C LYS A 108 20.05 7.25 -24.12
N GLY A 109 18.93 7.82 -23.69
CA GLY A 109 17.92 8.40 -24.57
C GLY A 109 16.85 7.41 -25.05
N GLN A 110 17.03 6.11 -24.85
CA GLN A 110 16.02 5.11 -25.21
C GLN A 110 14.78 5.22 -24.30
N ALA A 111 13.60 5.03 -24.90
CA ALA A 111 12.36 4.86 -24.14
C ALA A 111 12.40 3.51 -23.41
N LEU A 112 11.90 3.51 -22.18
CA LEU A 112 11.71 2.30 -21.38
C LEU A 112 10.26 1.88 -21.50
N THR A 113 10.04 0.59 -21.72
CA THR A 113 8.71 0.00 -21.86
C THR A 113 8.55 -1.19 -20.93
N LEU A 114 7.33 -1.45 -20.49
CA LEU A 114 6.96 -2.69 -19.79
C LEU A 114 5.49 -3.01 -20.17
N ALA A 115 5.20 -4.27 -20.48
CA ALA A 115 3.87 -4.70 -20.93
C ALA A 115 3.29 -3.80 -22.05
N GLY A 116 4.14 -3.45 -23.03
CA GLY A 116 3.77 -2.60 -24.18
C GLY A 116 3.50 -1.12 -23.88
N LYS A 117 3.70 -0.65 -22.64
CA LYS A 117 3.53 0.77 -22.26
C LYS A 117 4.87 1.44 -22.04
N VAL A 118 5.01 2.70 -22.46
CA VAL A 118 6.18 3.52 -22.12
C VAL A 118 6.11 3.91 -20.65
N VAL A 119 7.09 3.45 -19.87
CA VAL A 119 7.21 3.72 -18.43
C VAL A 119 8.23 4.81 -18.13
N GLY A 120 9.08 5.17 -19.09
CA GLY A 120 10.08 6.21 -18.87
C GLY A 120 11.09 6.35 -19.99
N LYS A 121 12.23 6.95 -19.67
CA LYS A 121 13.35 7.18 -20.58
C LYS A 121 14.69 7.12 -19.85
N ALA A 122 15.65 6.41 -20.43
CA ALA A 122 17.03 6.37 -19.97
C ALA A 122 17.70 7.76 -20.11
N LEU A 123 18.22 8.30 -19.01
CA LEU A 123 18.98 9.57 -18.99
C LEU A 123 20.49 9.35 -19.06
N ASP A 124 20.92 8.13 -18.72
CA ASP A 124 22.26 7.60 -18.92
C ASP A 124 22.20 6.18 -19.50
N ASP A 125 23.35 5.59 -19.83
CA ASP A 125 23.43 4.16 -20.14
C ASP A 125 23.05 3.35 -18.88
N LEU A 126 22.03 2.50 -19.00
CA LEU A 126 21.55 1.64 -17.91
C LEU A 126 22.21 0.28 -18.02
N HIS A 127 22.83 -0.17 -16.93
CA HIS A 127 23.39 -1.51 -16.82
C HIS A 127 22.35 -2.43 -16.18
N LEU A 128 21.95 -3.46 -16.91
CA LEU A 128 21.05 -4.48 -16.42
C LEU A 128 21.80 -5.46 -15.52
N VAL A 129 21.13 -5.93 -14.48
CA VAL A 129 21.68 -6.87 -13.49
C VAL A 129 21.40 -8.30 -13.92
N THR A 130 20.18 -8.54 -14.36
CA THR A 130 19.71 -9.83 -14.89
C THR A 130 18.64 -9.60 -15.94
N THR A 131 18.47 -10.58 -16.81
CA THR A 131 17.43 -10.63 -17.83
C THR A 131 16.80 -12.02 -17.86
N GLY A 132 15.53 -12.10 -18.23
CA GLY A 132 14.80 -13.36 -18.34
C GLY A 132 13.37 -13.15 -18.78
N GLU A 133 12.64 -14.24 -19.01
CA GLU A 133 11.21 -14.17 -19.28
C GLU A 133 10.44 -14.00 -17.97
N ASN A 134 9.55 -13.02 -17.90
CA ASN A 134 8.65 -12.86 -16.77
C ASN A 134 7.47 -13.85 -16.83
N MET A 135 6.59 -13.83 -15.83
CA MET A 135 5.42 -14.73 -15.77
C MET A 135 4.44 -14.58 -16.94
N HIS A 136 4.57 -13.52 -17.75
CA HIS A 136 3.75 -13.27 -18.92
C HIS A 136 4.47 -13.62 -20.25
N GLY A 137 5.68 -14.19 -20.18
CA GLY A 137 6.49 -14.54 -21.35
C GLY A 137 7.11 -13.34 -22.06
N GLU A 138 7.14 -12.16 -21.43
CA GLU A 138 7.86 -10.99 -21.95
C GLU A 138 9.32 -11.08 -21.48
N LEU A 139 10.27 -10.90 -22.40
CA LEU A 139 11.69 -10.81 -22.06
C LEU A 139 11.94 -9.46 -21.36
N THR A 140 12.33 -9.53 -20.10
CA THR A 140 12.56 -8.35 -19.25
C THR A 140 13.97 -8.33 -18.69
N GLY A 141 14.35 -7.18 -18.13
CA GLY A 141 15.58 -6.99 -17.38
C GLY A 141 15.38 -6.02 -16.23
N PHE A 142 16.24 -6.15 -15.22
CA PHE A 142 16.21 -5.34 -14.01
C PHE A 142 17.42 -4.42 -13.93
N PHE A 143 17.21 -3.20 -13.47
CA PHE A 143 18.27 -2.31 -13.01
C PHE A 143 17.88 -1.68 -11.67
N PHE A 144 18.88 -1.20 -10.93
CA PHE A 144 18.68 -0.53 -9.65
C PHE A 144 18.84 0.98 -9.79
N GLY A 145 18.18 1.71 -8.88
CA GLY A 145 18.37 3.13 -8.70
C GLY A 145 17.88 3.59 -7.34
N TYR A 146 18.02 4.88 -7.07
CA TYR A 146 17.61 5.52 -5.83
C TYR A 146 16.48 6.50 -6.09
N VAL A 147 15.44 6.43 -5.26
CA VAL A 147 14.25 7.29 -5.30
C VAL A 147 14.03 7.96 -3.94
N GLN A 148 13.57 9.21 -3.95
CA GLN A 148 13.18 9.88 -2.71
C GLN A 148 11.81 9.41 -2.23
N LYS A 149 11.63 9.28 -0.92
CA LYS A 149 10.35 8.87 -0.31
C LYS A 149 9.15 9.69 -0.79
N LYS A 150 9.33 11.02 -0.96
CA LYS A 150 8.26 11.93 -1.43
C LYS A 150 7.77 11.64 -2.85
N ASP A 151 8.63 10.98 -3.64
CA ASP A 151 8.39 10.63 -5.03
C ASP A 151 7.78 9.22 -5.17
N ILE A 152 7.51 8.54 -4.05
CA ILE A 152 6.70 7.32 -3.97
C ILE A 152 5.28 7.69 -3.55
N LYS A 153 4.28 7.16 -4.24
CA LYS A 153 2.86 7.42 -3.98
C LYS A 153 2.46 6.77 -2.64
N PRO A 154 2.06 7.54 -1.61
CA PRO A 154 1.86 6.97 -0.27
C PRO A 154 0.83 5.83 -0.21
N GLY A 155 -0.27 5.95 -0.98
CA GLY A 155 -1.29 4.89 -1.04
C GLY A 155 -0.85 3.60 -1.74
N SER A 156 0.34 3.57 -2.36
CA SER A 156 0.95 2.32 -2.87
C SER A 156 1.83 1.63 -1.84
N VAL A 157 2.21 2.31 -0.75
CA VAL A 157 2.96 1.75 0.37
C VAL A 157 1.98 1.06 1.30
N ILE A 158 2.02 -0.27 1.39
CA ILE A 158 1.00 -1.05 2.08
C ILE A 158 0.80 -0.66 3.55
N GLU A 159 1.85 -0.28 4.27
CA GLU A 159 1.75 0.14 5.67
C GLU A 159 0.95 1.44 5.82
N THR A 160 1.19 2.40 4.91
CA THR A 160 0.45 3.66 4.89
C THR A 160 -0.99 3.42 4.45
N ALA A 161 -1.19 2.61 3.42
CA ALA A 161 -2.52 2.28 2.91
C ALA A 161 -3.36 1.53 3.95
N LEU A 162 -2.79 0.60 4.71
CA LEU A 162 -3.49 -0.13 5.77
C LEU A 162 -3.92 0.81 6.89
N ALA A 163 -3.02 1.70 7.33
CA ALA A 163 -3.33 2.70 8.35
C ALA A 163 -4.49 3.61 7.91
N ASP A 164 -4.45 4.11 6.68
CA ASP A 164 -5.51 4.94 6.12
C ASP A 164 -6.83 4.19 5.91
N TYR A 165 -6.75 2.92 5.48
CA TYR A 165 -7.92 2.06 5.31
C TYR A 165 -8.67 1.91 6.63
N LEU A 166 -7.97 1.53 7.70
CA LEU A 166 -8.54 1.33 9.03
C LEU A 166 -8.97 2.63 9.71
N ARG A 167 -8.37 3.77 9.35
CA ARG A 167 -8.80 5.09 9.81
C ARG A 167 -10.13 5.50 9.20
N THR A 168 -10.37 5.13 7.95
CA THR A 168 -11.57 5.52 7.18
C THR A 168 -12.69 4.48 7.24
N HIS A 169 -12.36 3.23 7.55
CA HIS A 169 -13.28 2.11 7.69
C HIS A 169 -13.14 1.48 9.08
N SER A 170 -14.13 1.68 9.95
CA SER A 170 -14.10 1.15 11.32
C SER A 170 -14.43 -0.34 11.42
N GLY A 171 -14.95 -0.94 10.34
CA GLY A 171 -15.24 -2.37 10.27
C GLY A 171 -13.95 -3.20 10.28
N ARG A 172 -13.87 -4.17 11.20
CA ARG A 172 -12.72 -5.08 11.33
C ARG A 172 -13.10 -6.53 11.07
N LEU A 173 -14.30 -6.80 10.57
CA LEU A 173 -14.65 -8.16 10.18
C LEU A 173 -13.95 -8.52 8.87
N LEU A 174 -13.71 -9.81 8.63
CA LEU A 174 -13.08 -10.25 7.39
C LEU A 174 -13.76 -9.68 6.12
N PRO A 175 -15.11 -9.65 6.00
CA PRO A 175 -15.77 -9.03 4.85
C PRO A 175 -15.44 -7.54 4.68
N ASP A 176 -15.30 -6.81 5.79
CA ASP A 176 -14.93 -5.39 5.78
C ASP A 176 -13.49 -5.19 5.29
N MET A 177 -12.61 -6.17 5.50
CA MET A 177 -11.21 -6.13 5.07
C MET A 177 -10.99 -6.71 3.67
N GLN A 178 -11.97 -7.38 3.06
CA GLN A 178 -11.85 -7.97 1.73
C GLN A 178 -11.44 -6.98 0.64
N PRO A 179 -11.94 -5.73 0.59
CA PRO A 179 -11.47 -4.75 -0.40
C PRO A 179 -9.97 -4.50 -0.31
N PHE A 180 -9.43 -4.32 0.91
CA PHE A 180 -8.01 -4.14 1.14
C PHE A 180 -7.18 -5.37 0.75
N ILE A 181 -7.61 -6.56 1.22
CA ILE A 181 -6.98 -7.85 0.90
C ILE A 181 -6.88 -8.05 -0.62
N LYS A 182 -7.98 -7.76 -1.34
CA LYS A 182 -8.02 -7.87 -2.80
C LYS A 182 -7.16 -6.80 -3.47
N GLN A 183 -7.21 -5.55 -3.04
CA GLN A 183 -6.43 -4.49 -3.66
C GLN A 183 -4.93 -4.77 -3.57
N PHE A 184 -4.45 -5.21 -2.41
CA PHE A 184 -3.04 -5.52 -2.17
C PHE A 184 -2.64 -6.97 -2.49
N GLN A 185 -3.56 -7.74 -3.07
CA GLN A 185 -3.36 -9.15 -3.45
C GLN A 185 -2.81 -10.01 -2.29
N LEU A 186 -3.31 -9.82 -1.07
CA LEU A 186 -2.85 -10.58 0.09
C LEU A 186 -3.29 -12.05 0.01
N GLU A 187 -2.37 -12.95 0.35
CA GLU A 187 -2.54 -14.40 0.24
C GLU A 187 -2.82 -15.04 1.59
N ASN A 188 -3.70 -16.04 1.62
CA ASN A 188 -3.96 -16.81 2.83
C ASN A 188 -2.80 -17.76 3.12
N THR A 189 -2.24 -17.70 4.33
CA THR A 189 -1.12 -18.57 4.73
C THR A 189 -1.57 -20.02 4.97
N GLY A 190 -2.70 -20.20 5.65
CA GLY A 190 -3.17 -21.51 6.12
C GLY A 190 -2.31 -22.15 7.23
N ILE A 191 -1.42 -21.40 7.89
CA ILE A 191 -0.38 -21.96 8.76
C ILE A 191 -0.78 -21.93 10.25
N ASN A 192 -1.09 -20.75 10.78
CA ASN A 192 -1.25 -20.55 12.23
C ASN A 192 -2.68 -20.75 12.73
N ALA A 193 -3.31 -21.90 12.45
CA ALA A 193 -4.67 -22.18 12.96
C ALA A 193 -4.72 -22.10 14.51
N PRO A 194 -5.79 -21.54 15.13
CA PRO A 194 -7.09 -21.17 14.54
C PRO A 194 -7.13 -19.74 13.95
N PHE A 195 -5.99 -19.07 13.84
CA PHE A 195 -5.91 -17.76 13.22
C PHE A 195 -5.99 -17.88 11.70
N LEU A 196 -6.67 -16.92 11.09
CA LEU A 196 -6.69 -16.75 9.65
C LEU A 196 -5.78 -15.57 9.32
N GLU A 197 -4.81 -15.80 8.46
CA GLU A 197 -3.79 -14.82 8.10
C GLU A 197 -3.85 -14.50 6.62
N TYR A 198 -3.68 -13.22 6.28
CA TYR A 198 -3.50 -12.76 4.91
C TYR A 198 -2.22 -11.95 4.81
N GLN A 199 -1.31 -12.31 3.91
CA GLN A 199 0.03 -11.75 3.86
C GLN A 199 0.45 -11.26 2.48
N ASN A 200 1.46 -10.38 2.44
CA ASN A 200 2.33 -10.19 1.30
C ASN A 200 3.80 -10.27 1.72
N TYR A 201 4.68 -10.51 0.76
CA TYR A 201 6.11 -10.56 0.98
C TYR A 201 6.78 -9.18 0.92
N ASP A 202 7.98 -9.07 1.49
CA ASP A 202 8.83 -7.89 1.35
C ASP A 202 9.45 -7.82 -0.05
N ASN A 203 10.25 -6.78 -0.25
CA ASN A 203 10.92 -6.46 -1.49
C ASN A 203 12.07 -7.43 -1.79
N SER A 204 12.32 -7.65 -3.07
CA SER A 204 13.40 -8.54 -3.54
C SER A 204 14.78 -7.87 -3.55
N VAL A 205 14.84 -6.55 -3.33
CA VAL A 205 16.08 -5.76 -3.29
C VAL A 205 16.89 -6.04 -2.03
N ASP A 206 16.22 -6.10 -0.87
CA ASP A 206 16.86 -6.43 0.40
C ASP A 206 17.10 -7.96 0.55
N ASP A 207 16.18 -8.79 0.02
CA ASP A 207 16.23 -10.25 0.14
C ASP A 207 15.60 -10.93 -1.09
N PRO A 208 16.33 -11.74 -1.88
CA PRO A 208 15.77 -12.44 -3.05
C PRO A 208 14.74 -13.53 -2.69
N SER A 209 14.61 -13.91 -1.42
CA SER A 209 13.57 -14.81 -0.91
C SER A 209 12.90 -14.18 0.31
N PRO A 210 12.19 -13.05 0.11
CA PRO A 210 11.76 -12.21 1.20
C PRO A 210 10.76 -12.94 2.08
N LEU A 211 10.89 -12.74 3.40
CA LEU A 211 9.85 -13.11 4.36
C LEU A 211 8.64 -12.17 4.21
N TYR A 212 7.65 -12.35 5.09
CA TYR A 212 6.47 -11.49 5.13
C TYR A 212 6.84 -10.02 5.30
N ARG A 213 6.07 -9.14 4.66
CA ARG A 213 6.10 -7.69 4.88
C ARG A 213 5.00 -7.26 5.82
N VAL A 214 3.76 -7.63 5.50
CA VAL A 214 2.58 -7.41 6.35
C VAL A 214 1.76 -8.70 6.41
N VAL A 215 1.27 -9.05 7.60
CA VAL A 215 0.31 -10.13 7.83
C VAL A 215 -0.89 -9.54 8.57
N LEU A 216 -2.08 -9.64 7.99
CA LEU A 216 -3.34 -9.35 8.68
C LEU A 216 -3.77 -10.57 9.48
N VAL A 217 -4.07 -10.39 10.77
CA VAL A 217 -4.36 -11.50 11.69
C VAL A 217 -5.81 -11.46 12.13
N PHE A 218 -6.56 -12.50 11.76
CA PHE A 218 -7.96 -12.65 12.13
C PHE A 218 -8.16 -13.78 13.14
N TYR A 219 -9.00 -13.53 14.14
CA TYR A 219 -9.50 -14.54 15.07
C TYR A 219 -11.03 -14.45 15.12
N LYS A 220 -11.72 -15.58 14.92
CA LYS A 220 -13.19 -15.64 14.86
C LYS A 220 -13.80 -14.56 13.94
N ASN A 221 -13.22 -14.43 12.74
CA ASN A 221 -13.66 -13.49 11.69
C ASN A 221 -13.43 -11.99 12.00
N SER A 222 -12.77 -11.64 13.09
CA SER A 222 -12.40 -10.26 13.42
C SER A 222 -10.89 -10.07 13.32
N LEU A 223 -10.46 -8.97 12.70
CA LEU A 223 -9.07 -8.53 12.68
C LEU A 223 -8.66 -8.16 14.11
N ILE A 224 -7.68 -8.87 14.66
CA ILE A 224 -7.15 -8.64 16.02
C ILE A 224 -5.85 -7.84 16.00
N GLY A 225 -5.21 -7.72 14.85
CA GLY A 225 -4.00 -6.94 14.65
C GLY A 225 -3.36 -7.19 13.30
N ALA A 226 -2.16 -6.67 13.13
CA ALA A 226 -1.29 -6.96 12.01
C ALA A 226 0.14 -7.25 12.51
N VAL A 227 0.88 -8.09 11.79
CA VAL A 227 2.33 -8.23 11.93
C VAL A 227 2.99 -7.49 10.78
N ALA A 228 4.10 -6.80 11.02
CA ALA A 228 4.87 -6.17 9.96
C ALA A 228 6.38 -6.27 10.19
N ALA A 229 7.14 -6.41 9.10
CA ALA A 229 8.61 -6.29 9.08
C ALA A 229 9.07 -4.83 9.07
N ARG A 230 8.20 -3.93 8.59
CA ARG A 230 8.43 -2.49 8.50
C ARG A 230 7.61 -1.73 9.56
N PRO A 231 8.02 -0.52 9.98
CA PRO A 231 7.23 0.29 10.90
C PRO A 231 5.81 0.54 10.38
N LEU A 232 4.83 0.22 11.21
CA LEU A 232 3.41 0.36 10.91
C LEU A 232 2.74 1.17 12.03
N GLN A 233 1.88 2.12 11.67
CA GLN A 233 1.19 2.97 12.63
C GLN A 233 -0.31 2.75 12.54
N LEU A 234 -0.86 1.95 13.46
CA LEU A 234 -2.29 1.70 13.58
C LEU A 234 -2.85 2.33 14.85
N ALA A 235 -3.98 3.02 14.74
CA ALA A 235 -4.68 3.58 15.89
C ALA A 235 -5.19 2.45 16.81
N ASN A 236 -5.19 2.73 18.12
CA ASN A 236 -5.70 1.80 19.16
C ASN A 236 -5.01 0.44 19.17
N THR A 237 -3.71 0.41 18.89
CA THR A 237 -2.88 -0.81 18.97
C THR A 237 -1.80 -0.71 20.02
N GLN A 238 -1.34 -1.88 20.48
CA GLN A 238 -0.12 -2.08 21.24
C GLN A 238 0.88 -2.85 20.37
N SER A 239 2.09 -2.32 20.28
CA SER A 239 3.19 -2.97 19.59
C SER A 239 3.88 -4.00 20.49
N GLN A 240 4.16 -5.17 19.95
CA GLN A 240 4.93 -6.22 20.59
C GLN A 240 6.00 -6.73 19.61
N PRO A 241 7.30 -6.65 19.94
CA PRO A 241 8.35 -7.27 19.15
C PRO A 241 8.16 -8.79 19.03
N LEU A 242 8.44 -9.32 17.86
CA LEU A 242 8.44 -10.75 17.53
C LEU A 242 9.84 -11.18 17.07
N GLU A 243 10.00 -12.48 16.82
CA GLU A 243 11.26 -13.02 16.28
C GLU A 243 11.54 -12.52 14.85
N ARG A 244 12.79 -12.67 14.39
CA ARG A 244 13.23 -12.29 13.02
C ARG A 244 12.96 -10.81 12.66
N GLY A 245 12.87 -9.93 13.65
CA GLY A 245 12.71 -8.48 13.44
C GLY A 245 11.27 -8.02 13.15
N PHE A 246 10.29 -8.92 13.26
CA PHE A 246 8.88 -8.57 13.11
C PHE A 246 8.33 -7.81 14.32
N THR A 247 7.26 -7.06 14.10
CA THR A 247 6.47 -6.42 15.17
C THR A 247 4.99 -6.73 14.97
N ALA A 248 4.33 -7.25 16.01
CA ALA A 248 2.88 -7.34 16.08
C ALA A 248 2.28 -6.02 16.58
N TYR A 249 1.18 -5.60 15.97
CA TYR A 249 0.37 -4.44 16.34
C TYR A 249 -1.04 -4.93 16.64
N PHE A 250 -1.28 -5.36 17.88
CA PHE A 250 -2.57 -5.88 18.31
C PHE A 250 -3.49 -4.77 18.76
N PHE A 251 -4.77 -4.85 18.41
CA PHE A 251 -5.75 -3.90 18.92
C PHE A 251 -5.96 -4.06 20.43
N ASN A 252 -6.18 -2.93 21.10
CA ASN A 252 -6.28 -2.84 22.55
C ASN A 252 -7.42 -3.69 23.13
N ASP A 253 -8.46 -3.94 22.34
CA ASP A 253 -9.64 -4.72 22.73
C ASP A 253 -9.51 -6.23 22.45
N THR A 254 -8.37 -6.68 21.93
CA THR A 254 -8.09 -8.12 21.77
C THR A 254 -7.74 -8.76 23.12
N ASP A 255 -8.32 -9.92 23.41
CA ASP A 255 -8.02 -10.70 24.61
C ASP A 255 -6.54 -11.10 24.70
N GLN A 256 -5.96 -10.95 25.89
CA GLN A 256 -4.53 -11.16 26.10
C GLN A 256 -4.08 -12.59 25.80
N LYS A 257 -4.90 -13.61 26.13
CA LYS A 257 -4.55 -15.02 25.85
C LYS A 257 -4.54 -15.29 24.35
N VAL A 258 -5.43 -14.62 23.60
CA VAL A 258 -5.45 -14.72 22.14
C VAL A 258 -4.18 -14.12 21.53
N LYS A 259 -3.70 -12.98 22.04
CA LYS A 259 -2.43 -12.37 21.60
C LYS A 259 -1.24 -13.31 21.87
N GLU A 260 -1.15 -13.83 23.09
CA GLU A 260 -0.05 -14.71 23.53
C GLU A 260 0.01 -16.01 22.71
N GLU A 261 -1.14 -16.64 22.44
CA GLU A 261 -1.22 -17.84 21.62
C GLU A 261 -0.75 -17.55 20.18
N TYR A 262 -1.18 -16.43 19.60
CA TYR A 262 -0.73 -16.02 18.26
C TYR A 262 0.78 -15.81 18.21
N VAL A 263 1.33 -15.03 19.16
CA VAL A 263 2.77 -14.74 19.23
C VAL A 263 3.59 -16.03 19.26
N LYS A 264 3.16 -17.00 20.07
CA LYS A 264 3.84 -18.29 20.17
C LYS A 264 3.81 -19.05 18.84
N LEU A 265 2.66 -19.13 18.18
CA LEU A 265 2.53 -19.82 16.88
C LEU A 265 3.35 -19.14 15.80
N PHE A 266 3.24 -17.81 15.67
CA PHE A 266 3.97 -17.02 14.70
C PHE A 266 5.48 -17.18 14.87
N ASN A 267 6.00 -17.03 16.10
CA ASN A 267 7.43 -17.15 16.36
C ASN A 267 7.95 -18.56 16.08
N ASN A 268 7.19 -19.60 16.43
CA ASN A 268 7.56 -20.97 16.10
C ASN A 268 7.64 -21.18 14.58
N PHE A 269 6.71 -20.63 13.82
CA PHE A 269 6.72 -20.74 12.37
C PHE A 269 7.87 -19.95 11.74
N ILE A 270 7.99 -18.65 12.05
CA ILE A 270 8.94 -17.76 11.36
C ILE A 270 10.41 -18.11 11.65
N THR A 271 10.68 -18.78 12.76
CA THR A 271 12.01 -19.31 13.10
C THR A 271 12.29 -20.67 12.48
N SER A 272 11.25 -21.37 11.98
CA SER A 272 11.37 -22.68 11.31
C SER A 272 11.55 -22.59 9.80
N VAL A 273 11.29 -21.43 9.21
CA VAL A 273 11.54 -21.14 7.79
C VAL A 273 12.90 -20.47 7.65
N ASP A 274 13.70 -20.95 6.69
CA ASP A 274 15.01 -20.36 6.34
C ASP A 274 14.81 -18.99 5.70
#